data_AF-A0A9X7NJS8-F1
#
_entry.id   AF-A0A9X7NJS8-F1
#
_cell.length_a   1.000
_cell.length_b   1.000
_cell.length_c   1.000
_cell.angle_alpha   90.00
_cell.angle_beta   90.00
_cell.angle_gamma   90.00
#
_symmetry.space_group_name_H-M   'P 1'
#
loop_
_entity.id
_entity.type
_entity.pdbx_description
1 polymer ?
#
loop_
_entity_poly.entity_id
_entity_poly.type
_entity_poly.pdbx_seq_one_letter_code
_entity_poly.pdbx_strand_id
1 'polypeptide(L)'
;MAHSLFEPAPQPFTEKLWRRMRDFHLGFAQRKDVAEVSSEQSDPALAQQATGLDARGRQQLLEAMLTAKPIAVPPRAAYKRSA
;
A
#
# COMPACT_ATOMS: atom_id res chain seq x y z
N MET A 1 -23.18 49.31 2.76
CA MET A 1 -22.26 48.21 2.43
C MET A 1 -23.09 47.15 1.71
N ALA A 2 -22.78 46.85 0.45
CA ALA A 2 -23.57 45.93 -0.36
C ALA A 2 -23.22 44.48 0.00
N HIS A 3 -24.19 43.70 0.45
CA HIS A 3 -24.02 42.26 0.67
C HIS A 3 -24.24 41.54 -0.66
N SER A 4 -23.29 40.68 -1.06
CA SER A 4 -23.33 39.93 -2.33
C SER A 4 -24.62 39.12 -2.43
N LEU A 5 -25.36 39.29 -3.55
CA LEU A 5 -26.57 38.53 -3.90
C LEU A 5 -26.26 37.18 -4.57
N PHE A 6 -24.99 36.91 -4.84
CA PHE A 6 -24.56 35.65 -5.46
C PHE A 6 -24.04 34.72 -4.38
N GLU A 7 -24.62 33.52 -4.30
CA GLU A 7 -24.06 32.44 -3.49
C GLU A 7 -22.65 32.10 -4.02
N PRO A 8 -21.66 31.89 -3.12
CA PRO A 8 -20.31 31.57 -3.53
C PRO A 8 -20.31 30.28 -4.35
N ALA A 9 -19.52 30.28 -5.43
CA ALA A 9 -19.43 29.12 -6.32
C ALA A 9 -19.10 27.85 -5.51
N PRO A 10 -19.78 26.72 -5.80
CA PRO A 10 -19.55 25.48 -5.07
C PRO A 10 -18.09 25.06 -5.19
N GLN A 11 -17.47 24.67 -4.07
CA GLN A 11 -16.07 24.27 -4.05
C GLN A 11 -15.84 23.09 -5.01
N PRO A 12 -14.81 23.14 -5.87
CA PRO A 12 -14.55 22.08 -6.83
C PRO A 12 -14.17 20.79 -6.09
N PHE A 13 -15.11 19.85 -6.02
CA PHE A 13 -14.89 18.52 -5.45
C PHE A 13 -13.75 17.78 -6.18
N THR A 14 -13.62 18.06 -7.49
CA THR A 14 -12.56 17.54 -8.35
C THR A 14 -11.17 17.88 -7.83
N GLU A 15 -10.95 19.09 -7.30
CA GLU A 15 -9.65 19.51 -6.77
C GLU A 15 -9.29 18.76 -5.48
N LYS A 16 -10.28 18.54 -4.60
CA LYS A 16 -10.11 17.74 -3.38
C LYS A 16 -9.77 16.28 -3.70
N LEU A 17 -10.44 15.70 -4.70
CA LEU A 17 -10.19 14.34 -5.16
C LEU A 17 -8.78 14.20 -5.79
N TRP A 18 -8.41 15.14 -6.66
CA TRP A 18 -7.09 15.15 -7.31
C TRP A 18 -5.95 15.32 -6.31
N ARG A 19 -6.11 16.18 -5.29
CA ARG A 19 -5.12 16.33 -4.21
C ARG A 19 -4.96 15.03 -3.45
N ARG A 20 -6.07 14.39 -3.07
CA ARG A 20 -6.05 13.11 -2.35
C ARG A 20 -5.41 11.99 -3.18
N MET A 21 -5.67 11.91 -4.48
CA MET A 21 -4.99 10.93 -5.36
C MET A 21 -3.49 11.19 -5.44
N ARG A 22 -3.05 12.45 -5.58
CA ARG A 22 -1.63 12.79 -5.55
C ARG A 22 -0.97 12.28 -4.25
N ASP A 23 -1.60 12.50 -3.12
CA ASP A 23 -1.08 12.04 -1.82
C ASP A 23 -0.99 10.51 -1.74
N PHE A 24 -1.91 9.76 -2.38
CA PHE A 24 -1.83 8.30 -2.46
C PHE A 24 -0.66 7.81 -3.32
N HIS A 25 -0.37 8.44 -4.47
CA HIS A 25 0.72 8.00 -5.35
C HIS A 25 2.11 8.12 -4.70
N LEU A 26 2.31 9.06 -3.77
CA LEU A 26 3.57 9.16 -3.01
C LEU A 26 3.84 7.94 -2.11
N GLY A 27 2.79 7.26 -1.62
CA GLY A 27 2.93 6.05 -0.78
C GLY A 27 3.12 4.74 -1.57
N PHE A 28 2.80 4.72 -2.86
CA PHE A 28 2.98 3.54 -3.73
C PHE A 28 4.35 3.51 -4.41
N ALA A 29 4.95 4.67 -4.72
CA ALA A 29 6.27 4.74 -5.34
C ALA A 29 7.38 4.18 -4.44
N GLN A 30 7.29 4.41 -3.12
CA GLN A 30 8.30 3.97 -2.15
C GLN A 30 8.31 2.44 -1.92
N ARG A 31 7.28 1.72 -2.38
CA ARG A 31 7.20 0.24 -2.23
C ARG A 31 7.86 -0.53 -3.36
N LYS A 32 8.28 0.13 -4.45
CA LYS A 32 8.98 -0.54 -5.55
C LYS A 32 10.37 -1.03 -5.13
N ASP A 33 11.13 -0.22 -4.39
CA ASP A 33 12.47 -0.61 -3.93
C ASP A 33 12.43 -1.74 -2.89
N VAL A 34 11.37 -1.85 -2.09
CA VAL A 34 11.22 -2.96 -1.13
C VAL A 34 10.85 -4.27 -1.84
N ALA A 35 10.14 -4.21 -2.97
CA ALA A 35 9.79 -5.39 -3.74
C ALA A 35 11.01 -6.01 -4.45
N GLU A 36 11.95 -5.19 -4.90
CA GLU A 36 13.16 -5.63 -5.63
C GLU A 36 14.13 -6.41 -4.73
N VAL A 37 14.29 -6.01 -3.47
CA VAL A 37 15.15 -6.74 -2.50
C VAL A 37 14.51 -8.07 -2.07
N SER A 38 13.16 -8.17 -2.07
CA SER A 38 12.47 -9.40 -1.64
C SER A 38 12.43 -10.49 -2.72
N SER A 39 12.58 -10.14 -4.01
CA SER A 39 12.57 -11.12 -5.08
C SER A 39 13.82 -12.01 -5.08
N GLU A 40 14.96 -11.52 -4.61
CA GLU A 40 16.19 -12.33 -4.50
C GLU A 40 16.12 -13.36 -3.37
N GLN A 41 15.25 -13.14 -2.37
CA GLN A 41 15.13 -13.99 -1.19
C GLN A 41 13.94 -14.97 -1.24
N SER A 42 13.11 -14.85 -2.27
CA SER A 42 11.96 -15.74 -2.48
C SER A 42 12.36 -16.93 -3.33
N ASP A 43 11.86 -18.13 -3.01
CA ASP A 43 12.16 -19.34 -3.77
C ASP A 43 11.70 -19.18 -5.24
N PRO A 44 12.59 -19.31 -6.23
CA PRO A 44 12.25 -19.16 -7.65
C PRO A 44 11.19 -20.18 -8.12
N ALA A 45 11.06 -21.34 -7.46
CA ALA A 45 10.01 -22.31 -7.77
C ALA A 45 8.61 -21.77 -7.42
N LEU A 46 8.49 -20.99 -6.34
CA LEU A 46 7.23 -20.38 -5.91
C LEU A 46 6.84 -19.20 -6.82
N ALA A 47 7.83 -18.45 -7.29
CA ALA A 47 7.63 -17.42 -8.30
C ALA A 47 7.09 -18.02 -9.60
N GLN A 48 7.64 -19.14 -10.06
CA GLN A 48 7.17 -19.86 -11.26
C GLN A 48 5.75 -20.40 -11.09
N GLN A 49 5.40 -20.92 -9.90
CA GLN A 49 4.04 -21.38 -9.62
C GLN A 49 3.00 -20.24 -9.67
N ALA A 50 3.40 -19.01 -9.33
CA ALA A 50 2.52 -17.84 -9.40
C ALA A 50 2.32 -17.31 -10.84
N THR A 51 3.26 -17.59 -11.76
CA THR A 51 3.30 -17.01 -13.12
C THR A 51 2.13 -17.43 -14.03
N GLY A 52 1.33 -18.43 -13.65
CA GLY A 52 0.11 -18.82 -14.37
C GLY A 52 -1.20 -18.59 -13.60
N LEU A 53 -1.12 -18.15 -12.35
CA LEU A 53 -2.30 -18.00 -11.50
C LEU A 53 -2.93 -16.62 -11.67
N ASP A 54 -4.25 -16.58 -11.63
CA ASP A 54 -5.01 -15.34 -11.57
C ASP A 54 -4.79 -14.65 -10.21
N ALA A 55 -5.35 -13.45 -10.04
CA ALA A 55 -5.18 -12.69 -8.80
C ALA A 55 -5.66 -13.47 -7.57
N ARG A 56 -6.73 -14.27 -7.71
CA ARG A 56 -7.28 -15.08 -6.63
C ARG A 56 -6.39 -16.28 -6.30
N GLY A 57 -5.92 -17.01 -7.32
CA GLY A 57 -5.02 -18.14 -7.13
C GLY A 57 -3.71 -17.74 -6.47
N ARG A 58 -3.15 -16.58 -6.84
CA ARG A 58 -1.96 -16.03 -6.18
C ARG A 58 -2.20 -15.73 -4.69
N GLN A 59 -3.38 -15.22 -4.35
CA GLN A 59 -3.74 -14.95 -2.95
C GLN A 59 -3.85 -16.24 -2.12
N GLN A 60 -4.47 -17.28 -2.68
CA GLN A 60 -4.62 -18.58 -2.02
C GLN A 60 -3.27 -19.28 -1.80
N LEU A 61 -2.38 -19.21 -2.80
CA LEU A 61 -1.01 -19.72 -2.69
C LEU A 61 -0.25 -19.01 -1.56
N LEU A 62 -0.35 -17.68 -1.49
CA LEU A 62 0.27 -16.89 -0.44
C LEU A 62 -0.26 -17.26 0.95
N GLU A 63 -1.57 -17.43 1.10
CA GLU A 63 -2.21 -17.82 2.37
C GLU A 63 -1.74 -19.19 2.86
N ALA A 64 -1.68 -20.19 1.96
CA ALA A 64 -1.16 -21.52 2.28
C ALA A 64 0.31 -21.45 2.73
N MET A 65 1.13 -20.64 2.03
CA MET A 65 2.54 -20.46 2.38
C MET A 65 2.75 -19.79 3.74
N LEU A 66 2.00 -18.72 4.04
CA LEU A 66 2.10 -18.01 5.31
C LEU A 66 1.61 -18.87 6.48
N THR A 67 0.63 -19.74 6.22
CA THR A 67 0.16 -20.72 7.21
C THR A 67 1.23 -21.77 7.50
N ALA A 68 1.95 -22.24 6.47
CA ALA A 68 3.02 -23.22 6.62
C ALA A 68 4.28 -22.64 7.29
N LYS A 69 4.62 -21.38 6.98
CA LYS A 69 5.78 -20.67 7.56
C LYS A 69 5.36 -19.28 8.03
N PRO A 70 4.90 -19.14 9.29
CA PRO A 70 4.46 -17.85 9.81
C PRO A 70 5.63 -16.87 9.85
N ILE A 71 5.36 -15.63 9.42
CA ILE A 71 6.34 -14.54 9.51
C ILE A 71 6.41 -14.10 10.97
N ALA A 72 7.53 -14.41 11.64
CA ALA A 72 7.79 -13.89 12.97
C ALA A 72 8.01 -12.37 12.90
N VAL A 73 7.07 -11.61 13.46
CA VAL A 73 7.26 -10.16 13.62
C VAL A 73 8.14 -9.96 14.86
N PRO A 74 9.36 -9.40 14.73
CA PRO A 74 10.14 -9.07 15.91
C PRO A 74 9.36 -8.07 16.76
N PRO A 75 9.33 -8.23 18.09
CA PRO A 75 8.65 -7.29 18.97
C PRO A 75 9.22 -5.90 18.71
N ARG A 76 8.33 -4.97 18.29
CA ARG A 76 8.68 -3.57 18.04
C ARG A 76 9.39 -3.06 19.29
N ALA A 77 10.68 -2.77 19.17
CA ALA A 77 11.47 -2.23 20.27
C ALA A 77 10.69 -1.04 20.84
N ALA A 78 10.23 -1.19 22.08
CA ALA A 78 9.51 -0.14 22.78
C ALA A 78 10.48 1.04 22.89
N TYR A 79 10.29 2.05 22.06
CA TYR A 79 11.00 3.32 22.16
C TYR A 79 10.73 3.84 23.58
N LYS A 80 11.73 3.71 24.46
CA LYS A 80 11.71 4.36 25.75
C LYS A 80 11.69 5.86 25.46
N ARG A 81 10.54 6.50 25.59
CA ARG A 81 10.47 7.95 25.74
C ARG A 81 11.17 8.27 27.06
N SER A 82 12.40 8.74 26.95
CA SER A 82 13.06 9.48 28.03
C SER A 82 12.19 10.71 28.33
N ALA A 83 11.81 10.84 29.61
CA ALA A 83 11.07 11.96 30.16
C ALA A 83 11.88 13.26 30.12
#